data_AF-A0A8D5AHY7-F1
#
_entry.id   AF-A0A8D5AHY7-F1
#
_cell.length_a   1.000
_cell.length_b   1.000
_cell.length_c   1.000
_cell.angle_alpha   90.00
_cell.angle_beta   90.00
_cell.angle_gamma   90.00
#
_symmetry.space_group_name_H-M   'P 1'
#
loop_
_entity.id
_entity.type
_entity.pdbx_description
1 polymer ?
#
loop_
_entity_poly.entity_id
_entity_poly.type
_entity_poly.pdbx_seq_one_letter_code
_entity_poly.pdbx_strand_id
1 'polypeptide(L)'
;MEIYHSEEEQLEAIKRWWKENGPSAIVGVAIGAALILGYNLWQDHRRGQSEQASALYQEMVKATESKQIESAEKLNERIAQNYDGTVYATFARLAQAKLKADGGDMAAARRMLEAVLSSSVEDKFKHIARIRLGQVLLEVNEAPAALDLVEKAQAKGFGAFERDYELLKGDIYSALNRRDEARVAYQAAQRLGAASAALEMKLDEFGGAQEPAH
;
A
#
# COMPACT_ATOMS: atom_id res chain seq x y z
N MET A 1 52.89 37.00 3.14
CA MET A 1 52.95 36.93 4.61
C MET A 1 52.56 35.52 4.99
N GLU A 2 53.53 34.71 5.36
CA GLU A 2 53.28 33.38 5.91
C GLU A 2 52.72 33.54 7.32
N ILE A 3 51.57 32.93 7.57
CA ILE A 3 50.91 32.96 8.86
C ILE A 3 51.60 31.93 9.75
N TYR A 4 52.77 32.29 10.30
CA TYR A 4 53.38 31.54 11.39
C TYR A 4 52.69 31.93 12.69
N HIS A 5 51.58 31.29 13.03
CA HIS A 5 51.10 31.31 14.41
C HIS A 5 52.06 30.48 15.25
N SER A 6 52.73 31.09 16.23
CA SER A 6 53.55 30.33 17.18
C SER A 6 52.67 29.30 17.91
N GLU A 7 53.25 28.16 18.29
CA GLU A 7 52.51 27.09 18.99
C GLU A 7 51.80 27.62 20.26
N GLU A 8 52.37 28.64 20.91
CA GLU A 8 51.80 29.30 22.09
C GLU A 8 50.51 30.08 21.77
N GLU A 9 50.48 30.85 20.67
CA GLU A 9 49.30 31.61 20.26
C GLU A 9 48.14 30.69 19.83
N GLN A 10 48.44 29.57 19.17
CA GLN A 10 47.44 28.56 18.82
C GLN A 10 46.85 27.91 20.08
N LEU A 11 47.69 27.61 21.08
CA LEU A 11 47.25 27.04 22.34
C LEU A 11 46.35 28.00 23.14
N GLU A 12 46.69 29.29 23.16
CA GLU A 12 45.87 30.32 23.81
C GLU A 12 44.51 30.48 23.14
N ALA A 13 44.45 30.45 21.79
CA ALA A 13 43.21 30.53 21.04
C ALA A 13 42.27 29.36 21.35
N ILE A 14 42.81 28.12 21.40
CA ILE A 14 42.02 26.93 21.75
C ILE A 14 41.52 27.01 23.21
N LYS A 15 42.38 27.44 24.15
CA LYS A 15 42.00 27.62 25.56
C LYS A 15 40.88 28.65 25.73
N ARG A 16 40.96 29.78 25.03
CA ARG A 16 39.91 30.82 25.06
C ARG A 16 38.61 30.31 24.45
N TRP A 17 38.66 29.67 23.29
CA TRP A 17 37.48 29.09 22.65
C TRP A 17 36.79 28.07 23.56
N TRP A 18 37.54 27.18 24.21
CA TRP A 18 36.97 26.19 25.13
C TRP A 18 36.40 26.82 26.39
N LYS A 19 37.04 27.87 26.94
CA LYS A 19 36.51 28.59 28.10
C LYS A 19 35.19 29.30 27.78
N GLU A 20 35.07 29.82 26.56
CA GLU A 20 33.88 30.57 26.10
C GLU A 20 32.75 29.63 25.62
N ASN A 21 33.09 28.56 24.89
CA ASN A 21 32.13 27.72 24.16
C ASN A 21 32.03 26.28 24.69
N GLY A 22 32.95 25.84 25.55
CA GLY A 22 33.03 24.47 26.05
C GLY A 22 31.71 23.93 26.64
N PRO A 23 31.00 24.69 27.50
CA PRO A 23 29.69 24.26 27.99
C PRO A 23 28.67 24.04 26.87
N SER A 24 28.58 24.95 25.90
CA SER A 24 27.66 24.83 24.76
C SER A 24 28.07 23.70 23.81
N ALA A 25 29.37 23.46 23.61
CA ALA A 25 29.87 22.34 22.82
C ALA A 25 29.51 21.00 23.46
N ILE A 26 29.67 20.86 24.78
CA ILE A 26 29.27 19.66 25.53
C ILE A 26 27.76 19.43 25.43
N VAL A 27 26.95 20.48 25.62
CA VAL A 27 25.49 20.40 25.48
C VAL A 27 25.11 19.98 24.06
N GLY A 28 25.74 20.56 23.03
CA GLY A 28 25.52 20.18 21.64
C GLY A 28 25.84 18.70 21.37
N VAL A 29 26.97 18.21 21.87
CA VAL A 29 27.35 16.79 21.75
C VAL A 29 26.37 15.89 22.51
N ALA A 30 25.95 16.28 23.72
CA ALA A 30 25.00 15.49 24.51
C ALA A 30 23.63 15.38 23.82
N ILE A 31 23.12 16.48 23.26
CA ILE A 31 21.88 16.48 22.47
C ILE A 31 22.05 15.59 21.22
N GLY A 32 23.16 15.73 20.50
CA GLY A 32 23.45 14.90 19.33
C GLY A 32 23.47 13.41 19.65
N ALA A 33 24.13 13.02 20.75
CA ALA A 33 24.17 11.64 21.22
C ALA A 33 22.77 11.13 21.62
N ALA A 34 21.98 11.94 22.33
CA ALA A 34 20.62 11.58 22.72
C ALA A 34 19.70 11.35 21.51
N LEU A 35 19.81 12.19 20.46
CA LEU A 35 19.05 12.04 19.22
C LEU A 35 19.42 10.74 18.49
N ILE A 36 20.71 10.42 18.38
CA ILE A 36 21.18 9.19 17.71
C ILE A 36 20.72 7.95 18.47
N LEU A 37 20.89 7.92 19.80
CA LEU A 37 20.45 6.80 20.63
C LEU A 37 18.94 6.62 20.58
N GLY A 38 18.18 7.71 20.68
CA GLY A 38 16.73 7.69 20.57
C GLY A 38 16.26 7.15 19.22
N TYR A 39 16.88 7.60 18.12
CA TYR A 39 16.58 7.11 16.78
C TYR A 39 16.90 5.62 16.62
N ASN A 40 18.06 5.16 17.11
CA ASN A 40 18.45 3.76 17.05
C ASN A 40 17.50 2.87 17.85
N LEU A 41 17.11 3.27 19.07
CA LEU A 41 16.14 2.54 19.89
C LEU A 41 14.78 2.45 19.21
N TRP A 42 14.31 3.55 18.61
CA TRP A 42 13.05 3.56 17.86
C TRP A 42 13.12 2.65 16.63
N GLN A 43 14.22 2.67 15.89
CA GLN A 43 14.42 1.83 14.71
C GLN A 43 14.47 0.34 15.08
N ASP A 44 15.16 -0.01 16.17
CA ASP A 44 15.24 -1.38 16.67
C ASP A 44 13.87 -1.89 17.12
N HIS A 45 13.12 -1.06 17.86
CA HIS A 45 11.75 -1.37 18.24
C HIS A 45 10.84 -1.61 17.01
N ARG A 46 10.94 -0.77 15.98
CA ARG A 46 10.16 -0.94 14.73
C ARG A 46 10.55 -2.21 13.98
N ARG A 47 11.84 -2.59 14.01
CA ARG A 47 12.33 -3.84 13.43
C ARG A 47 11.78 -5.05 14.17
N GLY A 48 11.87 -5.05 15.50
CA GLY A 48 11.31 -6.11 16.34
C GLY A 48 9.79 -6.28 16.15
N GLN A 49 9.04 -5.18 16.02
CA GLN A 49 7.62 -5.25 15.66
C GLN A 49 7.38 -5.93 14.30
N SER A 50 8.19 -5.59 13.29
CA SER A 50 8.06 -6.19 11.95
C SER A 50 8.42 -7.67 11.94
N GLU A 51 9.43 -8.09 12.70
CA GLU A 51 9.82 -9.49 12.86
C GLU A 51 8.70 -10.33 13.51
N GLN A 52 8.12 -9.84 14.61
CA GLN A 52 7.02 -10.51 15.29
C GLN A 52 5.76 -10.57 14.41
N ALA A 53 5.43 -9.48 13.73
CA ALA A 53 4.31 -9.43 12.79
C ALA A 53 4.51 -10.40 11.62
N SER A 54 5.75 -10.54 11.12
CA SER A 54 6.09 -11.52 10.08
C SER A 54 5.85 -12.95 10.53
N ALA A 55 6.26 -13.31 11.74
CA ALA A 55 6.08 -14.66 12.27
C ALA A 55 4.58 -15.02 12.38
N LEU A 56 3.78 -14.11 12.96
CA LEU A 56 2.32 -14.29 13.04
C LEU A 56 1.67 -14.36 11.65
N TYR A 57 2.15 -13.56 10.69
CA TYR A 57 1.64 -13.60 9.32
C TYR A 57 1.92 -14.95 8.65
N GLN A 58 3.11 -15.52 8.83
CA GLN A 58 3.42 -16.86 8.32
C GLN A 58 2.52 -17.94 8.93
N GLU A 59 2.26 -17.88 10.24
CA GLU A 59 1.30 -18.77 10.89
C GLU A 59 -0.11 -18.60 10.32
N MET A 60 -0.53 -17.35 10.07
CA MET A 60 -1.84 -17.04 9.48
C MET A 60 -2.00 -17.63 8.08
N VAL A 61 -0.96 -17.50 7.24
CA VAL A 61 -0.95 -18.09 5.89
C VAL A 61 -1.09 -19.61 5.99
N LYS A 62 -0.30 -20.27 6.85
CA LYS A 62 -0.37 -21.72 7.06
C LYS A 62 -1.75 -22.18 7.55
N ALA A 63 -2.36 -21.45 8.48
CA ALA A 63 -3.71 -21.72 8.96
C ALA A 63 -4.73 -21.60 7.81
N THR A 64 -4.60 -20.57 6.96
CA THR A 64 -5.45 -20.35 5.78
C THR A 64 -5.32 -21.52 4.78
N GLU A 65 -4.10 -21.92 4.45
CA GLU A 65 -3.82 -23.06 3.56
C GLU A 65 -4.36 -24.39 4.10
N SER A 66 -4.32 -24.54 5.43
CA SER A 66 -4.86 -25.71 6.13
C SER A 66 -6.38 -25.63 6.36
N LYS A 67 -7.05 -24.62 5.80
CA LYS A 67 -8.50 -24.33 5.96
C LYS A 67 -8.94 -24.15 7.42
N GLN A 68 -8.04 -23.74 8.30
CA GLN A 68 -8.31 -23.43 9.70
C GLN A 68 -8.75 -21.96 9.84
N ILE A 69 -9.92 -21.64 9.29
CA ILE A 69 -10.40 -20.26 9.08
C ILE A 69 -10.44 -19.45 10.39
N GLU A 70 -11.00 -20.01 11.47
CA GLU A 70 -11.07 -19.32 12.76
C GLU A 70 -9.68 -18.98 13.33
N SER A 71 -8.70 -19.88 13.14
CA SER A 71 -7.32 -19.65 13.58
C SER A 71 -6.66 -18.54 12.75
N ALA A 72 -6.85 -18.56 11.43
CA ALA A 72 -6.37 -17.52 10.54
C ALA A 72 -6.98 -16.15 10.90
N GLU A 73 -8.27 -16.08 11.22
CA GLU A 73 -8.93 -14.83 11.64
C GLU A 73 -8.36 -14.29 12.95
N LYS A 74 -8.17 -15.13 13.97
CA LYS A 74 -7.55 -14.69 15.24
C LYS A 74 -6.14 -14.16 15.06
N LEU A 75 -5.33 -14.84 14.24
CA LEU A 75 -3.98 -14.38 13.91
C LEU A 75 -4.02 -13.05 13.17
N ASN A 76 -4.97 -12.89 12.25
CA ASN A 76 -5.19 -11.65 11.51
C ASN A 76 -5.49 -10.47 12.43
N GLU A 77 -6.47 -10.62 13.33
CA GLU A 77 -6.85 -9.61 14.30
C GLU A 77 -5.68 -9.23 15.19
N ARG A 78 -4.90 -10.23 15.64
CA ARG A 78 -3.70 -9.99 16.44
C ARG A 78 -2.66 -9.17 15.68
N ILE A 79 -2.44 -9.43 14.39
CA ILE A 79 -1.52 -8.65 13.55
C ILE A 79 -2.05 -7.22 13.39
N ALA A 80 -3.32 -7.07 13.02
CA ALA A 80 -3.94 -5.78 12.73
C ALA A 80 -4.01 -4.86 13.96
N GLN A 81 -4.23 -5.42 15.15
CA GLN A 81 -4.33 -4.65 16.40
C GLN A 81 -2.96 -4.27 16.98
N ASN A 82 -2.00 -5.20 16.96
CA ASN A 82 -0.74 -5.02 17.68
C ASN A 82 0.41 -4.51 16.80
N TYR A 83 0.26 -4.60 15.47
CA TYR A 83 1.34 -4.31 14.52
C TYR A 83 0.86 -3.48 13.32
N ASP A 84 -0.15 -2.62 13.52
CA ASP A 84 -0.76 -1.77 12.48
C ASP A 84 0.26 -0.99 11.63
N GLY A 85 1.35 -0.52 12.23
CA GLY A 85 2.41 0.23 11.55
C GLY A 85 3.35 -0.60 10.67
N THR A 86 3.13 -1.92 10.55
CA THR A 86 3.96 -2.84 9.78
C THR A 86 3.30 -3.20 8.44
N VAL A 87 4.12 -3.54 7.43
CA VAL A 87 3.60 -4.04 6.14
C VAL A 87 2.81 -5.34 6.29
N TYR A 88 3.10 -6.13 7.32
CA TYR A 88 2.40 -7.38 7.60
C TYR A 88 0.96 -7.15 8.06
N ALA A 89 0.65 -6.04 8.74
CA ALA A 89 -0.73 -5.66 9.01
C ALA A 89 -1.50 -5.32 7.72
N THR A 90 -0.85 -4.67 6.75
CA THR A 90 -1.44 -4.47 5.42
C THR A 90 -1.70 -5.80 4.71
N PHE A 91 -0.75 -6.72 4.72
CA PHE A 91 -0.95 -8.05 4.14
C PHE A 91 -2.05 -8.84 4.83
N ALA A 92 -2.10 -8.80 6.16
CA ALA A 92 -3.16 -9.42 6.95
C ALA A 92 -4.54 -8.87 6.52
N ARG A 93 -4.74 -7.55 6.49
CA ARG A 93 -6.02 -6.95 6.07
C ARG A 93 -6.43 -7.35 4.65
N LEU A 94 -5.48 -7.34 3.71
CA LEU A 94 -5.75 -7.75 2.33
C LEU A 94 -6.15 -9.24 2.22
N ALA A 95 -5.54 -10.11 3.04
CA ALA A 95 -5.89 -11.52 3.13
C ALA A 95 -7.26 -11.72 3.78
N GLN A 96 -7.56 -11.00 4.86
CA GLN A 96 -8.86 -11.06 5.53
C GLN A 96 -9.98 -10.55 4.63
N ALA A 97 -9.74 -9.46 3.89
CA ALA A 97 -10.70 -8.94 2.93
C ALA A 97 -11.08 -10.00 1.90
N LYS A 98 -10.09 -10.73 1.36
CA LYS A 98 -10.34 -11.84 0.45
C LYS A 98 -11.14 -12.95 1.12
N LEU A 99 -10.73 -13.39 2.31
CA LEU A 99 -11.41 -14.45 3.04
C LEU A 99 -12.89 -14.11 3.32
N LYS A 100 -13.16 -12.86 3.73
CA LYS A 100 -14.53 -12.36 3.96
C LYS A 100 -15.34 -12.30 2.68
N ALA A 101 -14.76 -11.82 1.58
CA ALA A 101 -15.42 -11.79 0.27
C ALA A 101 -15.72 -13.22 -0.23
N ASP A 102 -14.76 -14.13 -0.15
CA ASP A 102 -14.94 -15.55 -0.53
C ASP A 102 -16.01 -16.24 0.34
N GLY A 103 -16.18 -15.79 1.59
CA GLY A 103 -17.23 -16.24 2.51
C GLY A 103 -18.58 -15.52 2.36
N GLY A 104 -18.72 -14.59 1.42
CA GLY A 104 -19.95 -13.82 1.18
C GLY A 104 -20.15 -12.58 2.06
N ASP A 105 -19.26 -12.30 3.01
CA ASP A 105 -19.32 -11.11 3.86
C ASP A 105 -18.64 -9.91 3.17
N MET A 106 -19.33 -9.37 2.16
CA MET A 106 -18.86 -8.21 1.39
C MET A 106 -18.73 -6.95 2.25
N ALA A 107 -19.53 -6.81 3.30
CA ALA A 107 -19.47 -5.68 4.21
C ALA A 107 -18.19 -5.69 5.06
N ALA A 108 -17.76 -6.86 5.56
CA ALA A 108 -16.47 -6.99 6.22
C ALA A 108 -15.30 -6.83 5.23
N ALA A 109 -15.41 -7.39 4.03
CA ALA A 109 -14.39 -7.23 2.99
C ALA A 109 -14.15 -5.75 2.65
N ARG A 110 -15.23 -5.00 2.44
CA ARG A 110 -15.21 -3.54 2.22
C ARG A 110 -14.48 -2.80 3.33
N ARG A 111 -14.86 -3.03 4.60
CA ARG A 111 -14.22 -2.37 5.75
C ARG A 111 -12.71 -2.62 5.81
N MET A 112 -12.28 -3.85 5.52
CA MET A 112 -10.85 -4.19 5.54
C MET A 112 -10.07 -3.49 4.41
N LEU A 113 -10.67 -3.36 3.22
CA LEU A 113 -10.05 -2.67 2.08
C LEU A 113 -10.00 -1.16 2.30
N GLU A 114 -11.07 -0.57 2.84
CA GLU A 114 -11.11 0.84 3.25
C GLU A 114 -10.03 1.14 4.31
N ALA A 115 -9.84 0.26 5.29
CA ALA A 115 -8.78 0.39 6.29
C ALA A 115 -7.37 0.41 5.67
N VAL A 116 -7.14 -0.37 4.61
CA VAL A 116 -5.86 -0.32 3.86
C VAL A 116 -5.71 1.01 3.13
N LEU A 117 -6.79 1.53 2.50
CA LEU A 117 -6.76 2.83 1.83
C LEU A 117 -6.48 4.00 2.77
N SER A 118 -6.99 3.93 4.01
CA SER A 118 -6.74 4.95 5.04
C SER A 118 -5.38 4.81 5.73
N SER A 119 -4.69 3.68 5.58
CA SER A 119 -3.39 3.46 6.22
C SER A 119 -2.28 4.33 5.61
N SER A 120 -1.23 4.61 6.38
CA SER A 120 -0.04 5.35 5.94
C SER A 120 0.98 4.47 5.18
N VAL A 121 0.69 3.18 5.01
CA VAL A 121 1.57 2.21 4.35
C VAL A 121 1.53 2.39 2.83
N GLU A 122 2.65 2.06 2.18
CA GLU A 122 3.02 2.27 0.77
C GLU A 122 1.86 2.36 -0.25
N ASP A 123 1.96 3.33 -1.17
CA ASP A 123 0.94 3.61 -2.20
C ASP A 123 0.57 2.39 -3.07
N LYS A 124 1.51 1.46 -3.30
CA LYS A 124 1.26 0.22 -4.06
C LYS A 124 0.13 -0.63 -3.45
N PHE A 125 0.02 -0.68 -2.12
CA PHE A 125 -1.04 -1.45 -1.45
C PHE A 125 -2.39 -0.75 -1.55
N LYS A 126 -2.39 0.59 -1.64
CA LYS A 126 -3.61 1.35 -1.87
C LYS A 126 -4.19 1.08 -3.25
N HIS A 127 -3.35 0.87 -4.27
CA HIS A 127 -3.85 0.46 -5.58
C HIS A 127 -4.53 -0.91 -5.52
N ILE A 128 -3.87 -1.90 -4.91
CA ILE A 128 -4.43 -3.25 -4.73
C ILE A 128 -5.76 -3.19 -3.97
N ALA A 129 -5.80 -2.47 -2.85
CA ALA A 129 -7.00 -2.34 -2.04
C ALA A 129 -8.13 -1.64 -2.81
N ARG A 130 -7.82 -0.61 -3.59
CA ARG A 130 -8.80 0.12 -4.39
C ARG A 130 -9.41 -0.73 -5.50
N ILE A 131 -8.58 -1.49 -6.22
CA ILE A 131 -9.06 -2.38 -7.27
C ILE A 131 -10.01 -3.43 -6.68
N ARG A 132 -9.59 -4.10 -5.60
CA ARG A 132 -10.42 -5.07 -4.89
C ARG A 132 -11.70 -4.45 -4.31
N LEU A 133 -11.63 -3.22 -3.80
CA LEU A 133 -12.80 -2.52 -3.29
C LEU A 133 -13.78 -2.19 -4.42
N GLY A 134 -13.30 -1.79 -5.59
CA GLY A 134 -14.14 -1.62 -6.76
C GLY A 134 -14.87 -2.91 -7.16
N GLN A 135 -14.18 -4.06 -7.11
CA GLN A 135 -14.79 -5.36 -7.35
C GLN A 135 -15.87 -5.70 -6.31
N VAL A 136 -15.59 -5.47 -5.02
CA VAL A 136 -16.59 -5.65 -3.95
C VAL A 136 -17.81 -4.74 -4.17
N LEU A 137 -17.59 -3.49 -4.57
CA LEU A 137 -18.67 -2.54 -4.87
C LEU A 137 -19.51 -3.01 -6.07
N LEU A 138 -18.91 -3.59 -7.10
CA LEU A 138 -19.65 -4.19 -8.21
C LEU A 138 -20.51 -5.37 -7.77
N GLU A 139 -19.95 -6.26 -6.94
CA GLU A 139 -20.66 -7.42 -6.42
C GLU A 139 -21.91 -7.04 -5.60
N VAL A 140 -21.85 -5.90 -4.88
CA VAL A 140 -22.99 -5.36 -4.13
C VAL A 140 -23.83 -4.35 -4.92
N ASN A 141 -23.70 -4.30 -6.25
CA ASN A 141 -24.45 -3.41 -7.15
C ASN A 141 -24.25 -1.90 -6.91
N GLU A 142 -23.13 -1.50 -6.34
CA GLU A 142 -22.72 -0.11 -6.12
C GLU A 142 -21.76 0.41 -7.23
N ALA A 143 -22.06 0.10 -8.49
CA ALA A 143 -21.22 0.48 -9.64
C ALA A 143 -20.90 1.99 -9.73
N PRO A 144 -21.83 2.94 -9.43
CA PRO A 144 -21.49 4.37 -9.38
C PRO A 144 -20.43 4.71 -8.34
N ALA A 145 -20.46 4.06 -7.16
CA ALA A 145 -19.45 4.26 -6.12
C ALA A 145 -18.10 3.67 -6.53
N ALA A 146 -18.11 2.53 -7.23
CA ALA A 146 -16.89 1.94 -7.79
C ALA A 146 -16.24 2.87 -8.82
N LEU A 147 -17.03 3.53 -9.66
CA LEU A 147 -16.54 4.50 -10.65
C LEU A 147 -15.88 5.71 -9.96
N ASP A 148 -16.57 6.34 -9.01
CA ASP A 148 -16.03 7.48 -8.24
C ASP A 148 -14.73 7.11 -7.52
N LEU A 149 -14.66 5.92 -6.95
CA LEU A 149 -13.48 5.40 -6.28
C LEU A 149 -12.25 5.34 -7.22
N VAL A 150 -12.41 4.85 -8.46
CA VAL A 150 -11.29 4.72 -9.41
C VAL A 150 -10.93 6.05 -10.06
N GLU A 151 -11.91 6.92 -10.36
CA GLU A 151 -11.68 8.23 -10.96
C GLU A 151 -10.89 9.16 -10.03
N LYS A 152 -11.21 9.18 -8.72
CA LYS A 152 -10.46 9.95 -7.72
C LYS A 152 -8.99 9.55 -7.63
N ALA A 153 -8.67 8.30 -7.93
CA ALA A 153 -7.29 7.81 -7.88
C ALA A 153 -6.50 8.16 -9.15
N GLN A 154 -7.16 8.38 -10.28
CA GLN A 154 -6.52 8.66 -11.58
C GLN A 154 -5.66 9.92 -11.56
N ALA A 155 -5.99 10.90 -10.72
CA ALA A 155 -5.21 12.14 -10.57
C ALA A 155 -3.73 11.89 -10.18
N LYS A 156 -3.41 10.75 -9.57
CA LYS A 156 -2.04 10.37 -9.19
C LYS A 156 -1.35 9.48 -10.24
N GLY A 157 -2.06 9.06 -11.28
CA GLY A 157 -1.66 8.00 -12.20
C GLY A 157 -1.74 6.60 -11.58
N PHE A 158 -1.82 5.56 -12.41
CA PHE A 158 -1.87 4.18 -11.93
C PHE A 158 -0.56 3.41 -12.11
N GLY A 159 0.36 3.91 -12.93
CA GLY A 159 1.68 3.29 -13.12
C GLY A 159 1.58 1.82 -13.51
N ALA A 160 2.22 0.94 -12.73
CA ALA A 160 2.20 -0.51 -12.97
C ALA A 160 0.80 -1.16 -12.85
N PHE A 161 -0.19 -0.46 -12.28
CA PHE A 161 -1.55 -0.96 -12.08
C PHE A 161 -2.51 -0.55 -13.20
N GLU A 162 -2.07 0.23 -14.19
CA GLU A 162 -2.93 0.79 -15.25
C GLU A 162 -3.83 -0.27 -15.91
N ARG A 163 -3.25 -1.43 -16.26
CA ARG A 163 -4.01 -2.53 -16.87
C ARG A 163 -5.15 -3.02 -15.97
N ASP A 164 -4.89 -3.21 -14.68
CA ASP A 164 -5.90 -3.72 -13.74
C ASP A 164 -7.01 -2.69 -13.48
N TYR A 165 -6.66 -1.40 -13.50
CA TYR A 165 -7.66 -0.33 -13.45
C TYR A 165 -8.51 -0.27 -14.70
N GLU A 166 -7.93 -0.44 -15.89
CA GLU A 166 -8.69 -0.45 -17.14
C GLU A 166 -9.63 -1.67 -17.24
N LEU A 167 -9.21 -2.84 -16.75
CA LEU A 167 -10.10 -4.00 -16.61
C LEU A 167 -11.28 -3.68 -15.68
N LEU A 168 -11.01 -3.11 -14.51
CA LEU A 168 -12.03 -2.75 -13.55
C LEU A 168 -12.97 -1.66 -14.08
N LYS A 169 -12.46 -0.65 -14.78
CA LYS A 169 -13.29 0.37 -15.45
C LYS A 169 -14.22 -0.26 -16.49
N GLY A 170 -13.71 -1.21 -17.26
CA GLY A 170 -14.54 -1.99 -18.20
C GLY A 170 -15.70 -2.69 -17.50
N ASP A 171 -15.43 -3.36 -16.37
CA ASP A 171 -16.44 -4.03 -15.55
C ASP A 171 -17.47 -3.04 -14.97
N ILE A 172 -16.98 -1.88 -14.48
CA ILE A 172 -17.82 -0.81 -13.95
C ILE A 172 -18.74 -0.23 -15.03
N TYR A 173 -18.20 0.11 -16.20
CA TYR A 173 -18.99 0.66 -17.29
C TYR A 173 -20.01 -0.36 -17.82
N SER A 174 -19.63 -1.64 -17.88
CA SER A 174 -20.56 -2.72 -18.20
C SER A 174 -21.75 -2.76 -17.23
N ALA A 175 -21.48 -2.75 -15.91
CA ALA A 175 -22.52 -2.75 -14.88
C ALA A 175 -23.41 -1.49 -14.92
N LEU A 176 -22.90 -0.38 -15.44
CA LEU A 176 -23.64 0.87 -15.67
C LEU A 176 -24.38 0.90 -17.02
N ASN A 177 -24.37 -0.17 -17.80
CA ASN A 177 -24.89 -0.24 -19.18
C ASN A 177 -24.23 0.76 -20.16
N ARG A 178 -23.00 1.19 -19.86
CA ARG A 178 -22.18 2.12 -20.66
C ARG A 178 -21.26 1.33 -21.58
N ARG A 179 -21.85 0.66 -22.57
CA ARG A 179 -21.17 -0.36 -23.39
C ARG A 179 -19.99 0.17 -24.20
N ASP A 180 -20.08 1.38 -24.73
CA ASP A 180 -18.99 1.95 -25.53
C ASP A 180 -17.78 2.27 -24.65
N GLU A 181 -18.00 2.87 -23.47
CA GLU A 181 -16.93 3.12 -22.51
C GLU A 181 -16.33 1.81 -21.97
N ALA A 182 -17.16 0.78 -21.74
CA ALA A 182 -16.67 -0.54 -21.35
C ALA A 182 -15.72 -1.14 -22.40
N ARG A 183 -16.12 -1.09 -23.69
CA ARG A 183 -15.29 -1.56 -24.81
C ARG A 183 -13.97 -0.81 -24.88
N VAL A 184 -14.01 0.52 -24.76
CA VAL A 184 -12.80 1.36 -24.79
C VAL A 184 -11.83 0.98 -23.65
N ALA A 185 -12.34 0.80 -22.43
CA ALA A 185 -11.53 0.41 -21.28
C ALA A 185 -10.90 -0.98 -21.45
N TYR A 186 -11.67 -1.98 -21.90
CA TYR A 186 -11.13 -3.32 -22.17
C TYR A 186 -10.07 -3.33 -23.28
N GLN A 187 -10.25 -2.53 -24.34
CA GLN A 187 -9.24 -2.36 -25.37
C GLN A 187 -7.97 -1.69 -24.84
N ALA A 188 -8.10 -0.71 -23.93
CA ALA A 188 -6.95 -0.10 -23.27
C ALA A 188 -6.19 -1.14 -22.43
N ALA A 189 -6.90 -1.96 -21.64
CA ALA A 189 -6.31 -3.05 -20.88
C ALA A 189 -5.57 -4.08 -21.76
N GLN A 190 -6.13 -4.41 -22.93
CA GLN A 190 -5.52 -5.33 -23.90
C GLN A 190 -4.22 -4.77 -24.51
N ARG A 191 -4.12 -3.45 -24.74
CA ARG A 191 -2.88 -2.85 -25.24
C ARG A 191 -1.75 -2.85 -24.21
N LEU A 192 -2.10 -2.88 -22.92
CA LEU A 192 -1.16 -2.84 -21.80
C LEU A 192 -0.62 -4.23 -21.40
N GLY A 193 -1.12 -5.32 -21.98
CA GLY A 193 -0.62 -6.67 -21.73
C GLY A 193 -1.44 -7.75 -22.44
N ALA A 194 -0.95 -9.00 -22.45
CA ALA A 194 -1.61 -10.09 -23.16
C ALA A 194 -3.10 -10.21 -22.79
N ALA A 195 -3.94 -10.40 -23.82
CA ALA A 195 -5.36 -10.69 -23.65
C ALA A 195 -5.51 -12.05 -22.95
N SER A 196 -6.29 -12.09 -21.88
CA SER A 196 -6.76 -13.36 -21.34
C SER A 196 -8.00 -13.80 -22.13
N ALA A 197 -8.25 -15.10 -22.22
CA ALA A 197 -9.48 -15.61 -22.84
C ALA A 197 -10.76 -14.98 -22.22
N ALA A 198 -10.73 -14.68 -20.91
CA ALA A 198 -11.83 -13.97 -20.25
C ALA A 198 -11.99 -12.52 -20.73
N LEU A 199 -10.89 -11.82 -21.07
CA LEU A 199 -10.95 -10.47 -21.64
C LEU A 199 -11.47 -10.49 -23.08
N GLU A 200 -11.08 -11.50 -23.86
CA GLU A 200 -11.57 -11.70 -25.24
C GLU A 200 -13.08 -11.95 -25.25
N MET A 201 -13.57 -12.86 -24.40
CA MET A 201 -15.02 -13.11 -24.25
C MET A 201 -15.80 -11.84 -23.91
N LYS A 202 -15.28 -11.01 -22.99
CA LYS A 202 -15.89 -9.71 -22.65
C LYS A 202 -15.91 -8.77 -23.85
N LEU A 203 -14.80 -8.66 -24.59
CA LEU A 203 -14.73 -7.81 -25.79
C LEU A 203 -15.72 -8.27 -26.88
N ASP A 204 -15.89 -9.58 -27.05
CA ASP A 204 -16.84 -10.17 -27.99
C ASP A 204 -18.30 -9.92 -27.60
N GLU A 205 -18.62 -9.98 -26.30
CA GLU A 205 -19.93 -9.62 -25.74
C GLU A 205 -20.31 -8.17 -26.08
N PHE A 206 -19.32 -7.27 -26.15
CA PHE A 206 -19.50 -5.89 -26.58
C PHE A 206 -19.17 -5.68 -28.07
N GLY A 207 -18.86 -6.73 -28.84
CA GLY A 207 -18.37 -6.68 -30.22
C GLY A 207 -19.35 -7.19 -31.29
N GLY A 208 -20.56 -7.60 -30.91
CA GLY A 208 -21.57 -8.15 -31.82
C GLY A 208 -22.20 -7.14 -32.80
N ALA A 209 -21.42 -6.66 -33.77
CA ALA A 209 -21.85 -6.18 -35.08
C ALA A 209 -20.64 -6.06 -36.03
N GLN A 210 -20.00 -7.18 -36.36
CA GLN A 210 -19.31 -7.28 -37.66
C GLN A 210 -20.36 -7.75 -38.65
N GLU A 211 -20.95 -6.80 -39.39
CA GLU A 211 -21.71 -7.12 -40.60
C GLU A 211 -20.83 -7.96 -41.54
N PRO A 212 -21.36 -9.04 -42.15
CA PRO A 212 -20.63 -9.77 -43.16
C PRO A 212 -20.39 -8.84 -44.36
N ALA A 213 -19.13 -8.60 -44.69
CA ALA A 213 -18.76 -7.93 -45.94
C ALA A 213 -19.28 -8.77 -47.12
N HIS A 214 -20.19 -8.18 -47.89
CA HIS A 214 -20.66 -8.67 -49.18
C HIS A 214 -19.58 -8.57 -50.26
#